data_AF-A0A9P6J7J8-F1
#
_entry.id   AF-A0A9P6J7J8-F1
#
_cell.length_a   1.000
_cell.length_b   1.000
_cell.length_c   1.000
_cell.angle_alpha   90.00
_cell.angle_beta   90.00
_cell.angle_gamma   90.00
#
_symmetry.space_group_name_H-M   'P 1'
#
loop_
_entity.id
_entity.type
_entity.pdbx_description
1 polymer ?
#
loop_
_entity_poly.entity_id
_entity_poly.type
_entity_poly.pdbx_seq_one_letter_code
_entity_poly.pdbx_strand_id
1 'polypeptide(L)'
;MSSAWQLPPHKLVGPFTGVGSLSYLGREYPAGADFFHARLKKAFLKNRDLKDPAEIQKRIDLGDYICKEIEAMYHINKYRAMKKRYYEDIEAESIQSKLENTNWADGAVKR
;
A
#
# COMPACT_ATOMS: atom_id res chain seq x y z
N MET A 1 32.55 35.63 7.07
CA MET A 1 31.45 35.87 6.10
C MET A 1 31.94 35.24 4.79
N SER A 2 31.53 34.07 4.34
CA SER A 2 30.15 33.65 4.09
C SER A 2 30.07 32.11 4.08
N SER A 3 29.43 31.56 5.12
CA SER A 3 29.04 30.16 5.23
C SER A 3 27.65 30.00 4.61
N ALA A 4 27.58 29.66 3.33
CA ALA A 4 26.31 29.57 2.59
C ALA A 4 26.03 28.18 1.97
N TRP A 5 26.62 27.11 2.53
CA TRP A 5 26.39 25.73 2.06
C TRP A 5 26.23 24.71 3.19
N GLN A 6 25.55 25.08 4.27
CA GLN A 6 25.09 24.13 5.27
C GLN A 6 23.57 24.11 5.29
N LEU A 7 22.98 23.39 4.34
CA LEU A 7 21.55 23.10 4.31
C LEU A 7 21.27 21.84 5.15
N PRO A 8 20.27 21.87 6.06
CA PRO A 8 19.99 20.76 6.95
C PRO A 8 19.35 19.55 6.22
N PRO A 9 19.61 18.31 6.66
CA PRO A 9 19.21 17.08 5.97
C PRO A 9 17.69 16.82 5.89
N HIS A 10 16.85 17.69 6.45
CA HIS A 10 15.39 17.55 6.41
C HIS A 10 14.70 18.28 5.24
N LYS A 11 15.45 18.93 4.34
CA LYS A 11 14.91 19.63 3.15
C LYS A 11 15.41 19.09 1.80
N LEU A 12 15.77 17.80 1.75
CA LEU A 12 15.95 17.06 0.49
C LEU A 12 14.71 16.22 0.10
N VAL A 13 13.55 16.52 0.68
CA VAL A 13 12.26 15.98 0.22
C VAL A 13 11.57 17.06 -0.63
N GLY A 14 12.21 17.43 -1.75
CA GLY A 14 11.42 17.79 -2.93
C GLY A 14 10.77 16.52 -3.49
N PRO A 15 9.68 16.59 -4.28
CA PRO A 15 8.97 15.40 -4.76
C PRO A 15 9.97 14.48 -5.47
N PHE A 16 10.30 13.40 -4.78
CA PHE A 16 11.32 12.46 -5.19
C PHE A 16 10.76 11.69 -6.39
N THR A 17 11.35 11.87 -7.58
CA THR A 17 11.41 10.84 -8.64
C THR A 17 10.12 10.46 -9.42
N GLY A 18 9.43 11.41 -10.06
CA GLY A 18 8.14 11.19 -10.76
C GLY A 18 8.00 10.14 -11.89
N VAL A 19 8.98 9.25 -12.17
CA VAL A 19 8.80 8.14 -13.15
C VAL A 19 9.53 6.85 -12.73
N GLY A 20 10.72 6.95 -12.12
CA GLY A 20 11.55 5.79 -11.75
C GLY A 20 10.97 4.96 -10.59
N SER A 21 10.37 5.62 -9.60
CA SER A 21 9.75 4.97 -8.44
C SER A 21 8.40 4.32 -8.79
N LEU A 22 7.60 4.95 -9.66
CA LEU A 22 6.31 4.40 -10.09
C LEU A 22 6.48 3.08 -10.87
N SER A 23 7.49 2.98 -11.75
CA SER A 23 7.78 1.73 -12.48
C SER A 23 8.15 0.58 -11.52
N TYR A 24 8.94 0.85 -10.49
CA TYR A 24 9.33 -0.16 -9.50
C TYR A 24 8.14 -0.66 -8.67
N LEU A 25 7.21 0.25 -8.30
CA LEU A 25 6.00 -0.07 -7.55
C LEU A 25 5.02 -0.98 -8.29
N GLY A 26 5.11 -1.06 -9.62
CA GLY A 26 4.25 -1.93 -10.43
C GLY A 26 4.34 -3.42 -10.08
N ARG A 27 5.44 -3.88 -9.48
CA ARG A 27 5.64 -5.28 -9.08
C ARG A 27 4.72 -5.71 -7.94
N GLU A 28 4.37 -4.79 -7.06
CA GLU A 28 3.51 -5.03 -5.89
C GLU A 28 2.02 -4.90 -6.26
N TYR A 29 1.70 -4.61 -7.53
CA TYR A 29 0.33 -4.49 -7.99
C TYR A 29 -0.33 -5.88 -8.09
N PRO A 30 -1.58 -6.06 -7.60
CA PRO A 30 -2.22 -7.37 -7.51
C PRO A 30 -2.45 -8.05 -8.88
N ALA A 31 -2.54 -7.30 -9.97
CA ALA A 31 -2.66 -7.85 -11.33
C ALA A 31 -1.31 -8.05 -12.04
N GLY A 32 -0.19 -7.80 -11.36
CA GLY A 32 1.16 -7.93 -11.88
C GLY A 32 1.72 -6.68 -12.57
N ALA A 33 3.04 -6.68 -12.73
CA ALA A 33 3.80 -5.55 -13.26
C ALA A 33 3.41 -5.19 -14.70
N ASP A 34 3.24 -6.19 -15.58
CA ASP A 34 2.96 -5.96 -17.00
C ASP A 34 1.63 -5.22 -17.22
N PHE A 35 0.59 -5.59 -16.46
CA PHE A 35 -0.71 -4.92 -16.50
C PHE A 35 -0.61 -3.45 -16.09
N PHE A 36 0.16 -3.20 -15.03
CA PHE A 36 0.39 -1.85 -14.52
C PHE A 36 1.21 -1.00 -15.50
N HIS A 37 2.32 -1.55 -16.03
CA HIS A 37 3.16 -0.88 -17.02
C HIS A 37 2.39 -0.53 -18.30
N ALA A 38 1.52 -1.42 -18.78
CA ALA A 38 0.67 -1.15 -19.94
C ALA A 38 -0.26 0.05 -19.71
N ARG A 39 -0.88 0.14 -18.51
CA ARG A 39 -1.76 1.26 -18.14
C ARG A 39 -1.00 2.56 -17.94
N LEU A 40 0.17 2.52 -17.30
CA LEU A 40 1.04 3.69 -17.17
C LEU A 40 1.44 4.23 -18.53
N LYS A 41 1.97 3.37 -19.40
CA LYS A 41 2.38 3.76 -20.76
C LYS A 41 1.23 4.39 -21.53
N LYS A 42 0.03 3.80 -21.45
CA LYS A 42 -1.18 4.34 -22.08
C LYS A 42 -1.57 5.71 -21.51
N ALA A 43 -1.46 5.92 -20.20
CA ALA A 43 -1.76 7.19 -19.55
C ALA A 43 -0.77 8.30 -19.97
N PHE A 44 0.53 8.00 -20.00
CA PHE A 44 1.55 8.95 -20.47
C PHE A 44 1.39 9.28 -21.96
N LEU A 45 1.12 8.28 -22.81
CA LEU A 45 0.88 8.50 -24.24
C LEU A 45 -0.33 9.39 -24.51
N LYS A 46 -1.42 9.22 -23.75
CA LYS A 46 -2.62 10.05 -23.86
C LYS A 46 -2.36 11.52 -23.49
N ASN A 47 -1.37 11.76 -22.63
CA ASN A 47 -1.10 13.06 -22.02
C ASN A 47 0.11 13.78 -22.62
N ARG A 48 0.74 13.21 -23.66
CA ARG A 48 1.99 13.73 -24.26
C ARG A 48 1.84 15.14 -24.86
N ASP A 49 0.65 15.47 -25.36
CA ASP A 49 0.38 16.69 -26.11
C ASP A 49 -0.17 17.82 -25.21
N LEU A 50 -0.24 17.59 -23.89
CA LEU A 50 -0.67 18.59 -22.92
C LEU A 50 0.40 19.68 -22.77
N LYS A 51 -0.01 20.94 -22.99
CA LYS A 51 0.87 22.12 -22.91
C LYS A 51 0.51 23.08 -21.77
N ASP A 52 -0.66 22.89 -21.15
CA ASP A 52 -1.08 23.73 -20.03
C ASP A 52 -0.36 23.29 -18.74
N PRO A 53 0.43 24.18 -18.10
CA PRO A 53 1.12 23.85 -16.85
C PRO A 53 0.18 23.43 -15.73
N ALA A 54 -1.04 23.98 -15.65
CA ALA A 54 -2.00 23.62 -14.61
C ALA A 54 -2.51 22.18 -14.74
N GLU A 55 -2.75 21.73 -15.98
CA GLU A 55 -3.15 20.35 -16.23
C GLU A 55 -2.01 19.36 -16.03
N ILE A 56 -0.78 19.73 -16.41
CA ILE A 56 0.41 18.90 -16.17
C ILE A 56 0.57 18.62 -14.68
N GLN A 57 0.46 19.65 -13.84
CA GLN A 57 0.58 19.49 -12.39
C GLN A 57 -0.47 18.53 -11.83
N LYS A 58 -1.75 18.67 -12.24
CA LYS A 58 -2.82 17.75 -11.84
C LYS A 58 -2.53 16.29 -12.21
N ARG A 59 -1.88 16.05 -13.35
CA ARG A 59 -1.51 14.68 -13.78
C ARG A 59 -0.33 14.12 -13.00
N ILE A 60 0.60 14.98 -12.58
CA ILE A 60 1.70 14.60 -11.68
C ILE A 60 1.14 14.24 -10.31
N ASP A 61 0.26 15.09 -9.75
CA ASP A 61 -0.36 14.85 -8.44
C ASP A 61 -1.17 13.54 -8.42
N LEU A 62 -1.83 13.20 -9.54
CA LEU A 62 -2.51 11.91 -9.71
C LEU A 62 -1.52 10.73 -9.69
N GLY A 63 -0.35 10.89 -10.31
CA GLY A 63 0.72 9.88 -10.25
C GLY A 63 1.20 9.64 -8.82
N ASP A 64 1.42 10.72 -8.06
CA ASP A 64 1.83 10.65 -6.66
C ASP A 64 0.77 10.01 -5.76
N TYR A 65 -0.51 10.26 -6.05
CA TYR A 65 -1.62 9.59 -5.36
C TYR A 65 -1.59 8.07 -5.59
N ILE A 66 -1.40 7.63 -6.84
CA ILE A 66 -1.33 6.21 -7.19
C ILE A 66 -0.12 5.53 -6.51
N CYS A 67 1.04 6.19 -6.44
CA CYS A 67 2.19 5.69 -5.68
C CYS A 67 1.81 5.35 -4.23
N LYS A 68 1.18 6.31 -3.53
CA LYS A 68 0.79 6.15 -2.12
C LYS A 68 -0.24 5.05 -1.93
N GLU A 69 -1.16 4.89 -2.88
CA GLU A 69 -2.16 3.82 -2.83
C GLU A 69 -1.52 2.43 -2.94
N ILE A 70 -0.53 2.28 -3.84
CA ILE A 70 0.22 1.03 -3.98
C ILE A 70 1.05 0.73 -2.72
N GLU A 71 1.72 1.75 -2.15
CA GLU A 71 2.44 1.61 -0.88
C GLU A 71 1.49 1.18 0.27
N ALA A 72 0.31 1.77 0.36
CA ALA A 72 -0.70 1.38 1.34
C ALA A 72 -1.15 -0.08 1.15
N MET A 73 -1.38 -0.49 -0.10
CA MET A 73 -1.72 -1.88 -0.41
C MET A 73 -0.59 -2.85 -0.02
N TYR A 74 0.67 -2.50 -0.26
CA TYR A 74 1.83 -3.28 0.16
C TYR A 74 1.83 -3.52 1.67
N HIS A 75 1.61 -2.47 2.47
CA HIS A 75 1.53 -2.58 3.93
C HIS A 75 0.38 -3.47 4.40
N ILE A 76 -0.81 -3.36 3.78
CA ILE A 76 -1.97 -4.19 4.11
C ILE A 76 -1.68 -5.67 3.79
N ASN A 77 -1.13 -5.96 2.61
CA ASN A 77 -0.82 -7.34 2.20
C ASN A 77 0.24 -7.95 3.12
N LYS A 78 1.27 -7.19 3.48
CA LYS A 78 2.30 -7.60 4.43
C LYS A 78 1.71 -7.88 5.82
N TYR A 79 0.84 -7.00 6.31
CA TYR A 79 0.14 -7.22 7.57
C TYR A 79 -0.76 -8.47 7.52
N ARG A 80 -1.52 -8.67 6.45
CA ARG A 80 -2.36 -9.87 6.27
C ARG A 80 -1.52 -11.15 6.28
N ALA A 81 -0.41 -11.18 5.55
CA ALA A 81 0.50 -12.32 5.52
C ALA A 81 1.15 -12.59 6.90
N MET A 82 1.52 -11.53 7.63
CA MET A 82 2.03 -11.65 8.99
C MET A 82 0.96 -12.14 9.96
N LYS A 83 -0.26 -11.58 9.91
CA LYS A 83 -1.38 -11.98 10.76
C LYS A 83 -1.65 -13.48 10.59
N LYS A 84 -1.71 -13.93 9.34
CA LYS A 84 -1.89 -15.34 8.98
C LYS A 84 -0.84 -16.25 9.63
N ARG A 85 0.44 -15.89 9.56
CA ARG A 85 1.54 -16.73 10.05
C ARG A 85 1.67 -16.80 11.58
N TYR A 86 1.23 -15.78 12.31
CA TYR A 86 1.50 -15.67 13.74
C TYR A 86 0.26 -15.68 14.64
N TYR A 87 -0.92 -15.37 14.10
CA TYR A 87 -2.14 -15.21 14.89
C TYR A 87 -3.24 -16.20 14.55
N GLU A 88 -3.15 -16.96 13.44
CA GLU A 88 -4.12 -18.03 13.15
C GLU A 88 -4.09 -19.12 14.24
N ASP A 89 -2.90 -19.49 14.73
CA ASP A 89 -2.73 -20.50 15.78
C ASP A 89 -3.29 -20.03 17.14
N ILE A 90 -3.02 -18.77 17.52
CA ILE A 90 -3.46 -18.18 18.79
C ILE A 90 -4.98 -17.94 18.80
N GLU A 91 -5.56 -17.43 17.70
CA GLU A 91 -7.01 -17.25 17.60
C GLU A 91 -7.72 -18.60 17.61
N ALA A 92 -7.21 -19.63 16.90
CA ALA A 92 -7.80 -20.97 16.87
C ALA A 92 -7.84 -21.64 18.27
N GLU A 93 -6.75 -21.59 19.03
CA GLU A 93 -6.70 -22.09 20.41
C GLU A 93 -7.65 -21.32 21.34
N SER A 94 -7.72 -19.99 21.19
CA SER A 94 -8.64 -19.16 21.96
C SER A 94 -10.11 -19.41 21.64
N ILE A 95 -10.42 -19.77 20.38
CA ILE A 95 -11.77 -20.10 19.91
C ILE A 95 -12.17 -21.50 20.37
N GLN A 96 -11.27 -22.49 20.30
CA GLN A 96 -11.50 -23.82 20.87
C GLN A 96 -11.75 -23.73 22.37
N SER A 97 -10.91 -23.01 23.12
CA SER A 97 -11.12 -22.81 24.55
C SER A 97 -12.44 -22.09 24.84
N LYS A 98 -12.84 -21.09 24.04
CA LYS A 98 -14.16 -20.45 24.17
C LYS A 98 -15.29 -21.44 23.88
N LEU A 99 -15.18 -22.27 22.83
CA LEU A 99 -16.18 -23.28 22.46
C LEU A 99 -16.33 -24.36 23.54
N GLU A 100 -15.22 -24.85 24.07
CA GLU A 100 -15.17 -25.84 25.16
C GLU A 100 -15.73 -25.28 26.47
N ASN A 101 -15.44 -24.01 26.79
CA ASN A 101 -16.00 -23.34 27.96
C ASN A 101 -17.47 -22.93 27.76
N THR A 102 -17.96 -22.91 26.51
CA THR A 102 -19.38 -22.73 26.17
C THR A 102 -20.10 -24.05 25.91
N ASN A 103 -19.45 -25.21 26.06
CA ASN A 103 -20.15 -26.49 26.00
C ASN A 103 -21.14 -26.55 27.16
N TRP A 104 -22.38 -26.28 26.78
CA TRP A 104 -23.71 -26.46 27.37
C TRP A 104 -23.96 -27.85 28.01
N ALA A 105 -22.93 -28.60 28.38
CA ALA A 105 -23.02 -29.94 28.96
C ALA A 105 -23.48 -29.96 30.44
N ASP A 106 -23.91 -28.83 31.00
CA ASP A 106 -24.57 -28.76 32.29
C ASP A 106 -26.03 -28.28 32.11
N GLY A 107 -27.00 -29.21 32.03
CA GLY A 107 -28.36 -28.90 32.48
C GLY A 107 -29.56 -29.18 31.56
N ALA A 108 -29.45 -29.97 30.48
CA ALA A 108 -30.64 -30.39 29.74
C ALA A 108 -31.32 -31.63 30.37
N VAL A 109 -32.22 -31.35 31.32
CA VAL A 109 -33.41 -32.13 31.72
C VAL A 109 -33.17 -33.38 32.59
N LYS A 110 -33.15 -33.17 33.91
CA LYS A 110 -33.78 -34.12 34.84
C LYS A 110 -35.30 -34.11 34.57
N ARG A 111 -35.84 -35.18 33.99
CA ARG A 111 -37.22 -35.61 34.15
C ARG A 111 -37.21 -37.08 34.54
#